data_AF-A0A932GSP5-F1
#
_entry.id   AF-A0A932GSP5-F1
#
_cell.length_a   1.000
_cell.length_b   1.000
_cell.length_c   1.000
_cell.angle_alpha   90.00
_cell.angle_beta   90.00
_cell.angle_gamma   90.00
#
_symmetry.space_group_name_H-M   'P 1'
#
loop_
_entity.id
_entity.type
_entity.pdbx_description
1 polymer ?
#
loop_
_entity_poly.entity_id
_entity_poly.type
_entity_poly.pdbx_seq_one_letter_code
_entity_poly.pdbx_strand_id
1 'polypeptide(L)' 'MAKKTHTRTRNTAPGVSRFTDHDVYLFKEGSHFQLYEKLGSHLMNAGGTAGTFFAVWAPNAERVSVIGDFNGWDPVSNP' A
#
# COMPACT_ATOMS: atom_id res chain seq x y z
N MET A 1 -26.31 -21.81 16.49
CA MET A 1 -25.41 -21.40 15.38
C MET A 1 -25.08 -19.92 15.53
N ALA A 2 -24.06 -19.57 16.33
CA ALA A 2 -23.69 -18.17 16.57
C ALA A 2 -22.65 -17.74 15.52
N LYS A 3 -23.01 -16.75 14.68
CA LYS A 3 -22.06 -16.09 13.79
C LYS A 3 -21.05 -15.33 14.68
N LYS A 4 -19.81 -15.81 14.75
CA LYS A 4 -18.72 -15.07 15.41
C LYS A 4 -18.44 -13.81 14.61
N THR A 5 -18.92 -12.66 15.09
CA THR A 5 -18.58 -11.34 14.54
C THR A 5 -17.08 -11.11 14.74
N HIS A 6 -16.30 -11.21 13.66
CA HIS A 6 -14.89 -10.84 13.67
C HIS A 6 -14.80 -9.31 13.65
N THR A 7 -14.47 -8.70 14.79
CA THR A 7 -14.14 -7.28 14.86
C THR A 7 -12.90 -7.05 13.99
N ARG A 8 -13.05 -6.31 12.90
CA ARG A 8 -12.03 -6.13 11.87
C ARG A 8 -11.09 -4.99 12.26
N THR A 9 -9.93 -5.32 12.84
CA THR A 9 -8.88 -4.33 13.13
C THR A 9 -8.31 -3.79 11.83
N ARG A 10 -8.31 -2.47 11.63
CA ARG A 10 -7.67 -1.84 10.47
C ARG A 10 -6.16 -1.74 10.74
N ASN A 11 -5.36 -2.49 9.99
CA ASN A 11 -3.89 -2.52 10.14
C ASN A 11 -3.17 -1.53 9.20
N THR A 12 -3.86 -0.48 8.72
CA THR A 12 -3.31 0.50 7.77
C THR A 12 -3.16 1.88 8.41
N ALA A 13 -2.00 2.52 8.22
CA ALA A 13 -1.78 3.91 8.60
C ALA A 13 -2.35 4.83 7.51
N PRO A 14 -3.34 5.70 7.81
CA PRO A 14 -3.92 6.59 6.80
C PRO A 14 -2.95 7.73 6.42
N GLY A 15 -2.98 8.13 5.13
CA GLY A 15 -2.41 9.41 4.67
C GLY A 15 -0.90 9.46 4.43
N VAL A 16 -0.21 8.32 4.34
CA VAL A 16 1.25 8.29 4.10
C VAL A 16 1.53 8.12 2.60
N SER A 17 2.27 9.06 2.00
CA SER A 17 2.79 8.95 0.64
C SER A 17 4.30 9.21 0.64
N ARG A 18 5.07 8.40 -0.10
CA ARG A 18 6.51 8.59 -0.35
C ARG A 18 6.81 9.31 -1.67
N PHE A 19 5.76 9.65 -2.43
CA PHE A 19 5.86 10.36 -3.68
C PHE A 19 5.79 11.87 -3.41
N THR A 20 6.85 12.57 -3.82
CA THR A 20 6.84 14.02 -3.98
C THR A 20 6.19 14.38 -5.31
N ASP A 21 5.81 15.65 -5.48
CA ASP A 21 5.29 16.15 -6.76
C ASP A 21 6.30 15.97 -7.91
N HIS A 22 7.59 16.07 -7.60
CA HIS A 22 8.65 15.84 -8.58
C HIS A 22 8.75 14.38 -9.00
N ASP A 23 8.62 13.43 -8.06
CA ASP A 23 8.59 12.00 -8.37
C ASP A 23 7.41 11.69 -9.31
N VAL A 24 6.23 12.27 -9.04
CA VAL A 24 5.04 12.10 -9.88
C VAL A 24 5.26 12.70 -11.28
N TYR A 25 5.91 13.85 -11.37
CA TYR A 25 6.23 14.49 -12.64
C TYR A 25 7.16 13.63 -13.49
N LEU A 26 8.31 13.22 -12.94
CA LEU A 26 9.28 12.37 -13.66
C LEU A 26 8.68 11.01 -14.03
N PHE A 27 7.79 10.47 -13.18
CA PHE A 27 7.08 9.24 -13.47
C PHE A 27 6.18 9.38 -14.71
N LYS A 28 5.43 10.49 -14.80
CA LYS A 28 4.55 10.77 -15.96
C LYS A 28 5.33 11.02 -17.25
N GLU A 29 6.50 11.64 -17.17
CA GLU A 29 7.39 11.82 -18.34
C GLU A 29 8.16 10.55 -18.75
N GLY A 30 8.22 9.53 -17.89
CA GLY A 30 9.02 8.33 -18.12
C GLY A 30 10.52 8.53 -17.87
N SER A 31 10.90 9.57 -17.14
CA SER A 31 12.29 9.96 -16.86
C SER A 31 12.76 9.64 -15.43
N HIS A 32 11.91 8.99 -14.62
CA HIS A 32 12.25 8.62 -13.24
C HIS A 32 13.10 7.33 -13.17
N PHE A 33 14.42 7.44 -13.35
CA PHE A 33 15.32 6.28 -13.37
C PHE A 33 15.42 5.51 -12.02
N GLN A 34 15.13 6.19 -10.91
CA GLN A 34 15.11 5.59 -9.56
C GLN A 34 13.70 5.24 -9.05
N LEU A 35 12.74 5.03 -9.95
CA LEU A 35 11.34 4.79 -9.57
C LEU A 35 11.16 3.56 -8.65
N TYR A 36 12.07 2.60 -8.73
CA TYR A 36 12.10 1.40 -7.87
C TYR A 36 12.27 1.72 -6.38
N GLU A 37 12.79 2.90 -6.02
CA GLU A 37 12.88 3.35 -4.62
C GLU A 37 11.51 3.78 -4.06
N LYS A 38 10.55 4.04 -4.94
CA LYS A 38 9.21 4.57 -4.63
C LYS A 38 8.12 3.52 -4.79
N LEU A 39 8.09 2.82 -5.94
CA LEU A 39 7.18 1.71 -6.22
C LEU A 39 7.69 0.41 -5.57
N GLY A 40 6.79 -0.55 -5.38
CA GLY A 40 7.07 -1.84 -4.76
C GLY A 40 6.81 -1.84 -3.25
N SER A 41 7.56 -2.65 -2.52
CA SER A 41 7.44 -2.82 -1.07
C SER A 41 8.68 -2.30 -0.35
N HIS A 42 8.47 -1.40 0.62
CA HIS A 42 9.55 -0.74 1.35
C HIS A 42 9.25 -0.71 2.83
N LEU A 43 10.20 -1.12 3.67
CA LEU A 43 10.07 -0.97 5.12
C LEU A 43 10.06 0.53 5.49
N MET A 44 9.13 0.93 6.35
CA MET A 44 9.07 2.30 6.86
C MET A 44 8.55 2.37 8.29
N ASN A 45 8.77 3.50 8.92
CA ASN A 45 8.09 3.88 10.16
C ASN A 45 7.11 5.03 9.86
N ALA A 46 5.83 4.82 10.12
CA ALA A 46 4.80 5.85 10.01
C ALA A 46 4.16 6.09 11.38
N GLY A 47 4.30 7.32 11.91
CA GLY A 47 3.70 7.70 13.18
C GLY A 47 4.15 6.84 14.37
N GLY A 48 5.42 6.39 14.37
CA GLY A 48 5.96 5.51 15.41
C GLY A 48 5.66 4.03 15.21
N THR A 49 4.90 3.67 14.16
CA THR A 49 4.58 2.27 13.82
C THR A 49 5.46 1.79 12.68
N ALA A 50 6.28 0.76 12.95
CA ALA A 50 7.04 0.07 11.92
C ALA A 50 6.12 -0.79 11.05
N GLY A 51 6.33 -0.78 9.74
CA GLY A 51 5.55 -1.57 8.79
C GLY A 51 6.13 -1.52 7.37
N THR A 52 5.34 -1.94 6.39
CA THR A 52 5.71 -1.94 4.98
C THR A 52 4.81 -1.00 4.19
N PHE A 53 5.41 -0.09 3.43
CA PHE A 53 4.76 0.74 2.45
C PHE A 53 4.69 0.00 1.12
N PHE A 54 3.50 -0.11 0.55
CA PHE A 54 3.26 -0.70 -0.76
C PHE A 54 2.81 0.38 -1.74
N ALA A 55 3.42 0.43 -2.92
CA ALA A 55 2.97 1.29 -4.01
C ALA A 55 3.02 0.56 -5.35
N VAL A 56 1.94 0.68 -6.12
CA VAL A 56 1.79 0.07 -7.44
C VAL A 56 1.19 1.09 -8.40
N TRP A 57 1.62 1.05 -9.65
CA TRP A 57 0.95 1.78 -10.71
C TRP A 57 -0.12 0.90 -11.34
N ALA A 58 -1.39 1.26 -11.15
CA ALA A 58 -2.53 0.51 -11.64
C ALA A 58 -3.64 1.45 -12.14
N PRO A 59 -3.40 2.23 -13.21
CA PRO A 59 -4.26 3.34 -13.63
C PRO A 59 -5.66 2.90 -14.10
N ASN A 60 -5.78 1.64 -14.55
CA ASN A 60 -7.03 1.08 -15.07
C ASN A 60 -7.65 0.05 -14.11
N ALA A 61 -7.11 -0.12 -12.90
CA ALA A 61 -7.65 -1.09 -11.95
C ALA A 61 -8.89 -0.52 -11.24
N GLU A 62 -9.95 -1.31 -11.17
CA GLU A 62 -11.15 -0.98 -10.37
C GLU A 62 -10.84 -1.01 -8.86
N ARG A 63 -10.01 -1.97 -8.43
CA ARG A 63 -9.56 -2.11 -7.05
C ARG A 63 -8.17 -2.74 -7.00
N VAL A 64 -7.40 -2.34 -5.99
CA VAL A 64 -6.13 -2.96 -5.60
C VAL A 64 -6.28 -3.41 -4.15
N SER A 65 -5.64 -4.52 -3.79
CA SER A 65 -5.53 -4.98 -2.40
C SER A 65 -4.16 -5.61 -2.19
N VAL A 66 -3.59 -5.46 -0.98
CA VAL A 66 -2.40 -6.20 -0.56
C VAL A 66 -2.83 -7.48 0.14
N ILE A 67 -2.39 -8.63 -0.38
CA ILE A 67 -2.72 -9.96 0.15
C ILE A 67 -1.44 -10.72 0.52
N GLY A 68 -1.51 -11.50 1.59
CA GLY A 68 -0.40 -12.34 2.03
C GLY A 68 -0.73 -13.17 3.26
N ASP A 69 0.28 -13.83 3.80
CA ASP A 69 0.20 -14.58 5.05
C ASP A 69 -0.34 -13.72 6.22
N PHE A 70 0.09 -12.45 6.30
CA PHE A 70 -0.27 -11.52 7.38
C PHE A 70 -1.77 -11.17 7.47
N ASN A 71 -2.56 -11.43 6.41
CA ASN A 71 -4.01 -11.26 6.42
C ASN A 71 -4.76 -12.55 6.09
N GLY A 72 -4.11 -13.71 6.19
CA GLY A 72 -4.72 -15.00 5.86
C GLY A 72 -5.18 -15.08 4.40
N TRP A 73 -4.51 -14.35 3.49
CA TRP A 73 -4.85 -14.25 2.08
C TRP A 73 -6.24 -13.64 1.79
N ASP A 74 -6.80 -12.86 2.73
CA ASP A 74 -8.09 -12.19 2.56
C ASP A 74 -7.97 -10.94 1.66
N PRO A 75 -8.62 -10.92 0.46
CA PRO A 75 -8.54 -9.81 -0.47
C PRO A 75 -9.28 -8.55 -0.01
N VAL A 76 -10.16 -8.66 0.98
CA VAL A 76 -10.93 -7.52 1.47
C VAL A 76 -10.16 -6.80 2.57
N SER A 77 -9.34 -7.53 3.35
CA SER A 77 -8.74 -7.05 4.60
C SER A 77 -7.88 -5.78 4.45
N ASN A 78 -7.11 -5.67 3.36
CA ASN A 78 -6.22 -4.53 3.09
C ASN A 78 -6.40 -4.04 1.64
N PRO A 79 -7.40 -3.17 1.37
CA PRO A 79 -7.56 -2.50 0.09
C PRO A 79 -6.61 -1.29 -0.07
#